data_AF-A0A8C0G140-F1
#
_entry.id   AF-A0A8C0G140-F1
#
_cell.length_a   1.000
_cell.length_b   1.000
_cell.length_c   1.000
_cell.angle_alpha   90.00
_cell.angle_beta   90.00
_cell.angle_gamma   90.00
#
_symmetry.space_group_name_H-M   'P 1'
#
loop_
_entity.id
_entity.type
_entity.pdbx_description
1 polymer ?
#
loop_
_entity_poly.entity_id
_entity_poly.type
_entity_poly.pdbx_seq_one_letter_code
_entity_poly.pdbx_strand_id
1 'polypeptide(L)'
;MAMTRGRLAMLEREAAAPEPPVAAAAASEDEEEDEAPEEVTFERARAAAETERRRAGETARRDKELLKEKRRRREELFKEQKKRKLLPENVLEELTSRPQINNNNLSDTTEQGENRNKNEQRNRRQDNKGKKQVVRLKGRYMAVRLKDQDITSQHQKMAKDFIQSHLYGPGTNRTTANQFFSFANKKSPVKKAAVQFVNKSWGKEKKQKAKHFKKCWMSMKMVSSV
;
A
#
# COMPACT_ATOMS: atom_id res chain seq x y z
N MET A 1 -9.79 -35.07 47.60
CA MET A 1 -10.28 -33.90 48.36
C MET A 1 -10.16 -32.65 47.49
N ALA A 2 -11.07 -31.67 47.67
CA ALA A 2 -11.05 -30.26 47.21
C ALA A 2 -10.43 -29.94 45.82
N MET A 3 -11.19 -29.61 44.77
CA MET A 3 -12.02 -28.41 44.50
C MET A 3 -11.26 -27.12 44.12
N THR A 4 -11.28 -26.80 42.80
CA THR A 4 -11.73 -25.53 42.15
C THR A 4 -11.05 -24.16 42.51
N ARG A 5 -11.04 -23.06 41.73
CA ARG A 5 -11.97 -22.46 40.73
C ARG A 5 -11.26 -21.52 39.74
N GLY A 6 -11.93 -21.21 38.61
CA GLY A 6 -11.77 -19.97 37.83
C GLY A 6 -10.95 -20.13 36.53
N ARG A 7 -11.40 -19.64 35.35
CA ARG A 7 -12.59 -18.83 35.04
C ARG A 7 -12.97 -19.05 33.56
N LEU A 8 -13.99 -19.88 33.31
CA LEU A 8 -14.62 -20.06 32.00
C LEU A 8 -16.10 -19.65 32.12
N ALA A 9 -16.50 -18.60 31.39
CA ALA A 9 -17.87 -18.12 31.32
C ALA A 9 -18.06 -17.26 30.06
N MET A 10 -19.30 -17.20 29.55
CA MET A 10 -19.78 -16.36 28.45
C MET A 10 -19.47 -16.84 27.01
N LEU A 11 -19.83 -18.09 26.70
CA LEU A 11 -20.31 -18.50 25.37
C LEU A 11 -21.41 -19.56 25.56
N GLU A 12 -22.68 -19.14 25.67
CA GLU A 12 -23.87 -19.94 25.33
C GLU A 12 -25.17 -19.14 25.55
N ARG A 13 -25.78 -18.69 24.44
CA ARG A 13 -27.19 -18.30 24.19
C ARG A 13 -27.23 -17.60 22.83
N GLU A 14 -28.16 -17.86 21.92
CA GLU A 14 -29.20 -18.89 21.85
C GLU A 14 -29.49 -19.10 20.35
N ALA A 15 -29.60 -20.35 19.89
CA ALA A 15 -29.96 -20.63 18.50
C ALA A 15 -31.46 -20.96 18.43
N ALA A 16 -32.24 -20.05 17.85
CA ALA A 16 -33.67 -20.25 17.59
C ALA A 16 -34.00 -19.75 16.18
N ALA A 17 -34.50 -20.66 15.33
CA ALA A 17 -35.00 -20.35 14.00
C ALA A 17 -36.48 -19.96 14.06
N PRO A 18 -36.98 -19.21 13.05
CA PRO A 18 -38.39 -19.30 12.69
C PRO A 18 -38.62 -19.56 11.19
N GLU A 19 -39.54 -20.50 10.92
CA GLU A 19 -40.23 -20.73 9.64
C GLU A 19 -41.32 -19.63 9.41
N PRO A 20 -41.90 -19.50 8.19
CA PRO A 20 -42.59 -18.27 7.78
C PRO A 20 -44.09 -18.22 8.09
N PRO A 21 -44.67 -17.02 8.35
CA PRO A 21 -46.11 -16.81 8.33
C PRO A 21 -46.62 -16.46 6.91
N VAL A 22 -47.79 -17.00 6.59
CA VAL A 22 -48.52 -16.80 5.33
C VAL A 22 -49.23 -15.45 5.24
N ALA A 23 -49.60 -15.10 4.00
CA ALA A 23 -50.22 -13.85 3.58
C ALA A 23 -51.36 -13.30 4.47
N ALA A 24 -51.26 -12.01 4.79
CA ALA A 24 -52.39 -11.13 5.01
C ALA A 24 -52.23 -9.90 4.10
N ALA A 25 -53.00 -9.83 3.02
CA ALA A 25 -53.07 -8.64 2.19
C ALA A 25 -54.02 -7.64 2.85
N ALA A 26 -53.45 -6.58 3.43
CA ALA A 26 -54.17 -5.35 3.77
C ALA A 26 -53.32 -4.20 3.25
N ALA A 27 -53.88 -3.37 2.36
CA ALA A 27 -53.22 -2.17 1.90
C ALA A 27 -53.24 -1.13 3.03
N SER A 28 -52.06 -0.59 3.33
CA SER A 28 -51.89 0.68 4.04
C SER A 28 -50.90 1.50 3.24
N GLU A 29 -51.43 2.17 2.22
CA GLU A 29 -50.78 3.34 1.62
C GLU A 29 -50.77 4.47 2.67
N ASP A 30 -49.81 5.37 2.55
CA ASP A 30 -49.67 6.66 3.25
C ASP A 30 -49.57 6.63 4.80
N GLU A 31 -48.33 6.77 5.29
CA GLU A 31 -47.97 7.79 6.29
C GLU A 31 -46.44 7.93 6.34
N GLU A 32 -45.89 8.82 5.50
CA GLU A 32 -44.56 9.39 5.75
C GLU A 32 -44.69 10.33 6.96
N GLU A 33 -44.29 9.86 8.15
CA GLU A 33 -44.10 10.73 9.33
C GLU A 33 -42.97 11.73 9.03
N ASP A 34 -43.35 12.87 8.47
CA ASP A 34 -42.51 14.06 8.27
C ASP A 34 -42.26 14.71 9.65
N GLU A 35 -41.51 14.00 10.50
CA GLU A 35 -41.10 14.42 11.86
C GLU A 35 -40.30 15.72 11.72
N ALA A 36 -41.01 16.85 11.90
CA ALA A 36 -40.46 18.18 11.78
C ALA A 36 -39.21 18.30 12.68
N PRO A 37 -38.09 18.85 12.17
CA PRO A 37 -36.85 18.86 12.91
C PRO A 37 -37.04 19.56 14.26
N GLU A 38 -36.68 18.86 15.35
CA GLU A 38 -36.82 19.32 16.75
C GLU A 38 -36.54 20.82 16.85
N GLU A 39 -37.50 21.60 17.36
CA GLU A 39 -37.38 23.07 17.43
C GLU A 39 -36.31 23.51 18.44
N VAL A 40 -35.04 23.38 18.04
CA VAL A 40 -33.90 23.71 18.88
C VAL A 40 -33.80 25.22 18.99
N THR A 41 -34.11 25.76 20.17
CA THR A 41 -33.91 27.19 20.44
C THR A 41 -32.46 27.58 20.13
N PHE A 42 -32.26 28.77 19.56
CA PHE A 42 -30.95 29.22 19.07
C PHE A 42 -29.86 29.16 20.15
N GLU A 43 -30.23 29.34 21.42
CA GLU A 43 -29.35 29.19 22.57
C GLU A 43 -28.93 27.74 22.83
N ARG A 44 -29.87 26.78 22.77
CA ARG A 44 -29.56 25.34 22.88
C ARG A 44 -28.69 24.86 21.72
N ALA A 45 -28.95 25.33 20.50
CA ALA A 45 -28.10 25.05 19.33
C ALA A 45 -26.68 25.61 19.51
N ARG A 46 -26.55 26.86 19.98
CA ARG A 46 -25.25 27.51 20.27
C ARG A 46 -24.47 26.79 21.38
N ALA A 47 -25.15 26.39 22.45
CA ALA A 47 -24.55 25.65 23.55
C ALA A 47 -24.08 24.25 23.10
N ALA A 48 -24.90 23.53 22.34
CA ALA A 48 -24.54 22.24 21.76
C ALA A 48 -23.27 22.35 20.89
N ALA A 49 -23.25 23.29 19.93
CA ALA A 49 -22.11 23.53 19.06
C ALA A 49 -20.82 23.89 19.82
N GLU A 50 -20.90 24.65 20.92
CA GLU A 50 -19.71 24.91 21.74
C GLU A 50 -19.22 23.64 22.47
N THR A 51 -20.12 22.85 23.05
CA THR A 51 -19.73 21.58 23.71
C THR A 51 -19.13 20.59 22.72
N GLU A 52 -19.65 20.51 21.49
CA GLU A 52 -19.10 19.69 20.42
C GLU A 52 -17.70 20.16 20.02
N ARG A 53 -17.50 21.47 19.82
CA ARG A 53 -16.17 22.05 19.55
C ARG A 53 -15.16 21.72 20.65
N ARG A 54 -15.57 21.74 21.92
CA ARG A 54 -14.71 21.34 23.05
C ARG A 54 -14.39 19.84 22.99
N ARG A 55 -15.39 18.97 22.82
CA ARG A 55 -15.21 17.50 22.69
C ARG A 55 -14.32 17.11 21.51
N ALA A 56 -14.47 17.76 20.36
CA ALA A 56 -13.62 17.57 19.18
C ALA A 56 -12.16 18.01 19.45
N GLY A 57 -11.96 19.11 20.17
CA GLY A 57 -10.63 19.54 20.62
C GLY A 57 -9.97 18.55 21.59
N GLU A 58 -10.74 17.94 22.49
CA GLU A 58 -10.24 16.94 23.44
C GLU A 58 -9.92 15.59 22.79
N THR A 59 -10.76 15.09 21.89
CA THR A 59 -10.49 13.84 21.15
C THR A 59 -9.21 13.96 20.34
N ALA A 60 -9.01 15.07 19.61
CA ALA A 60 -7.76 15.35 18.91
C ALA A 60 -6.52 15.42 19.83
N ARG A 61 -6.68 15.84 21.09
CA ARG A 61 -5.60 15.79 22.11
C ARG A 61 -5.30 14.36 22.56
N ARG A 62 -6.34 13.58 22.91
CA ARG A 62 -6.22 12.16 23.29
C ARG A 62 -5.55 11.33 22.19
N ASP A 63 -5.96 11.51 20.92
CA ASP A 63 -5.36 10.81 19.78
C ASP A 63 -3.88 11.15 19.59
N LYS A 64 -3.51 12.43 19.78
CA LYS A 64 -2.12 12.88 19.75
C LYS A 64 -1.29 12.27 20.87
N GLU A 65 -1.87 12.00 22.03
CA GLU A 65 -1.22 11.33 23.16
C GLU A 65 -1.05 9.84 22.91
N LEU A 66 -2.09 9.14 22.44
CA LEU A 66 -2.00 7.73 22.02
C LEU A 66 -0.95 7.51 20.93
N LEU A 67 -0.79 8.45 20.00
CA LEU A 67 0.27 8.41 18.97
C LEU A 67 1.69 8.58 19.57
N LYS A 68 1.85 9.42 20.60
CA LYS A 68 3.12 9.56 21.34
C LYS A 68 3.42 8.30 22.15
N GLU A 69 2.44 7.72 22.82
CA GLU A 69 2.59 6.47 23.58
C GLU A 69 2.98 5.30 22.66
N LYS A 70 2.30 5.14 21.53
CA LYS A 70 2.68 4.18 20.47
C LYS A 70 4.08 4.43 19.89
N ARG A 71 4.64 5.64 20.02
CA ARG A 71 6.04 5.92 19.69
C ARG A 71 6.98 5.47 20.81
N ARG A 72 6.72 5.87 22.06
CA ARG A 72 7.49 5.45 23.26
C ARG A 72 7.61 3.93 23.36
N ARG A 73 6.50 3.20 23.25
CA ARG A 73 6.47 1.73 23.28
C ARG A 73 7.33 1.08 22.17
N ARG A 74 7.43 1.70 20.99
CA ARG A 74 8.32 1.21 19.91
C ARG A 74 9.80 1.51 20.20
N GLU A 75 10.10 2.66 20.79
CA GLU A 75 11.46 3.01 21.23
C GLU A 75 11.93 2.11 22.38
N GLU A 76 11.04 1.77 23.32
CA GLU A 76 11.27 0.82 24.41
C GLU A 76 11.55 -0.59 23.87
N LEU A 77 10.69 -1.10 22.98
CA LEU A 77 10.93 -2.39 22.30
C LEU A 77 12.25 -2.40 21.51
N PHE A 78 12.64 -1.29 20.88
CA PHE A 78 13.93 -1.20 20.20
C PHE A 78 15.10 -1.23 21.18
N LYS A 79 15.00 -0.53 22.32
CA LYS A 79 16.00 -0.57 23.40
C LYS A 79 16.11 -1.98 24.01
N GLU A 80 14.98 -2.63 24.26
CA GLU A 80 14.95 -4.01 24.78
C GLU A 80 15.53 -5.01 23.76
N GLN A 81 15.17 -4.90 22.48
CA GLN A 81 15.78 -5.72 21.43
C GLN A 81 17.28 -5.44 21.26
N LYS A 82 17.75 -4.21 21.46
CA LYS A 82 19.18 -3.89 21.47
C LYS A 82 19.89 -4.52 22.67
N LYS A 83 19.31 -4.47 23.87
CA LYS A 83 19.79 -5.18 25.06
C LYS A 83 19.82 -6.70 24.85
N ARG A 84 18.76 -7.29 24.28
CA ARG A 84 18.68 -8.73 23.97
C ARG A 84 19.56 -9.20 22.81
N LYS A 85 20.08 -8.28 21.99
CA LYS A 85 21.03 -8.55 20.89
C LYS A 85 22.49 -8.26 21.28
N LEU A 86 22.73 -7.71 22.47
CA LEU A 86 24.04 -7.77 23.10
C LEU A 86 24.25 -9.20 23.62
N LEU A 87 25.51 -9.63 23.68
CA LEU A 87 25.87 -10.87 24.37
C LEU A 87 25.54 -10.70 25.87
N PRO A 88 25.24 -11.79 26.60
CA PRO A 88 25.03 -11.71 28.04
C PRO A 88 26.21 -11.01 28.74
N GLU A 89 25.92 -10.20 29.76
CA GLU A 89 26.90 -9.37 30.48
C GLU A 89 28.15 -10.18 30.86
N ASN A 90 27.95 -11.39 31.40
CA ASN A 90 28.99 -12.33 31.80
C ASN A 90 29.99 -12.66 30.66
N VAL A 91 29.51 -12.81 29.41
CA VAL A 91 30.36 -13.10 28.25
C VAL A 91 31.16 -11.86 27.84
N LEU A 92 30.61 -10.66 28.03
CA LEU A 92 31.35 -9.41 27.80
C LEU A 92 32.41 -9.22 28.88
N GLU A 93 32.09 -9.51 30.14
CA GLU A 93 33.00 -9.44 31.29
C GLU A 93 34.17 -10.44 31.16
N GLU A 94 33.91 -11.67 30.72
CA GLU A 94 34.96 -12.66 30.37
C GLU A 94 35.88 -12.14 29.26
N LEU A 95 35.33 -11.51 28.22
CA LEU A 95 36.11 -10.95 27.11
C LEU A 95 36.95 -9.73 27.52
N THR A 96 36.50 -8.92 28.49
CA THR A 96 37.28 -7.80 29.03
C THR A 96 38.31 -8.23 30.08
N SER A 97 38.04 -9.30 30.82
CA SER A 97 38.95 -9.83 31.85
C SER A 97 40.07 -10.68 31.26
N ARG A 98 39.91 -11.16 30.02
CA ARG A 98 40.95 -11.90 29.31
C ARG A 98 42.05 -10.95 28.79
N PRO A 99 43.34 -11.15 29.15
CA PRO A 99 44.42 -10.34 28.62
C PRO A 99 44.47 -10.41 27.09
N GLN A 100 44.45 -9.25 26.42
CA GLN A 100 44.63 -9.19 24.97
C GLN A 100 46.09 -9.51 24.65
N ILE A 101 46.34 -10.69 24.08
CA ILE A 101 47.64 -11.06 23.52
C ILE A 101 47.74 -10.39 22.15
N ASN A 102 48.63 -9.41 22.05
CA ASN A 102 48.82 -8.58 20.87
C ASN A 102 49.52 -9.37 19.76
N ASN A 103 48.76 -10.01 18.86
CA ASN A 103 49.30 -10.77 17.73
C ASN A 103 49.85 -9.89 16.59
N ASN A 104 50.82 -9.04 16.91
CA ASN A 104 51.75 -8.43 15.94
C ASN A 104 53.09 -9.17 16.07
N ASN A 105 53.26 -10.30 15.36
CA ASN A 105 54.53 -10.95 14.95
C ASN A 105 54.31 -12.45 14.66
N LEU A 106 53.67 -12.82 13.54
CA LEU A 106 53.84 -14.16 12.97
C LEU A 106 53.50 -14.23 11.48
N SER A 107 54.44 -13.82 10.62
CA SER A 107 54.46 -14.18 9.21
C SER A 107 55.87 -14.01 8.64
N ASP A 108 56.74 -14.97 8.92
CA ASP A 108 57.97 -15.15 8.16
C ASP A 108 58.28 -16.66 8.00
N THR A 109 59.06 -17.01 6.98
CA THR A 109 59.30 -18.36 6.43
C THR A 109 58.13 -19.02 5.70
N THR A 110 58.17 -18.98 4.36
CA THR A 110 58.42 -20.17 3.51
C THR A 110 58.84 -19.69 2.12
N GLU A 111 59.84 -20.36 1.54
CA GLU A 111 60.57 -19.89 0.35
C GLU A 111 59.99 -20.29 -1.01
N GLN A 112 60.40 -19.52 -2.02
CA GLN A 112 60.68 -19.90 -3.42
C GLN A 112 59.58 -20.41 -4.36
N GLY A 113 59.62 -19.88 -5.58
CA GLY A 113 58.73 -20.21 -6.70
C GLY A 113 58.92 -19.21 -7.84
N GLU A 114 59.98 -19.35 -8.62
CA GLU A 114 60.29 -18.44 -9.72
C GLU A 114 59.24 -18.50 -10.85
N ASN A 115 58.90 -17.33 -11.43
CA ASN A 115 59.15 -17.14 -12.86
C ASN A 115 59.12 -15.67 -13.30
N ARG A 116 59.98 -15.33 -14.25
CA ARG A 116 60.12 -13.99 -14.83
C ARG A 116 59.06 -13.72 -15.88
N ASN A 117 58.61 -12.47 -15.98
CA ASN A 117 58.56 -11.75 -17.26
C ASN A 117 58.61 -10.23 -17.03
N LYS A 118 59.29 -9.50 -17.93
CA LYS A 118 59.65 -8.07 -17.78
C LYS A 118 58.88 -7.16 -18.75
N ASN A 119 58.69 -5.90 -18.34
CA ASN A 119 58.40 -4.71 -19.17
C ASN A 119 57.05 -4.73 -19.96
N GLU A 120 56.36 -3.64 -20.36
CA GLU A 120 56.37 -2.18 -20.08
C GLU A 120 55.07 -1.53 -20.63
N GLN A 121 54.72 -0.23 -20.49
CA GLN A 121 55.27 0.93 -19.76
C GLN A 121 54.11 1.71 -19.08
N ARG A 122 54.48 2.60 -18.13
CA ARG A 122 53.75 3.75 -17.57
C ARG A 122 52.65 4.38 -18.48
N ASN A 123 51.52 4.75 -17.87
CA ASN A 123 51.31 6.17 -17.55
C ASN A 123 50.29 6.41 -16.43
N ARG A 124 50.57 7.39 -15.56
CA ARG A 124 49.75 7.77 -14.39
C ARG A 124 48.73 8.85 -14.79
N ARG A 125 47.45 8.65 -14.46
CA ARG A 125 46.58 9.70 -13.91
C ARG A 125 45.72 9.08 -12.80
N GLN A 126 45.92 9.53 -11.57
CA GLN A 126 45.25 9.01 -10.38
C GLN A 126 43.99 9.84 -10.09
N ASP A 127 42.84 9.42 -10.62
CA ASP A 127 41.55 9.86 -10.09
C ASP A 127 41.16 8.95 -8.92
N ASN A 128 41.55 9.34 -7.71
CA ASN A 128 41.30 8.57 -6.48
C ASN A 128 39.84 8.68 -6.01
N LYS A 129 38.89 8.22 -6.83
CA LYS A 129 37.53 7.91 -6.39
C LYS A 129 37.52 6.49 -5.83
N GLY A 130 37.47 6.39 -4.50
CA GLY A 130 37.43 5.12 -3.77
C GLY A 130 36.33 4.19 -4.30
N LYS A 131 36.73 3.22 -5.14
CA LYS A 131 35.85 2.20 -5.69
C LYS A 131 35.49 1.24 -4.58
N LYS A 132 34.36 1.47 -3.91
CA LYS A 132 33.74 0.48 -3.02
C LYS A 132 33.53 -0.79 -3.84
N GLN A 133 34.34 -1.81 -3.57
CA GLN A 133 34.32 -3.06 -4.32
C GLN A 133 33.03 -3.79 -3.95
N VAL A 134 32.02 -3.70 -4.82
CA VAL A 134 30.73 -4.37 -4.60
C VAL A 134 30.97 -5.86 -4.76
N VAL A 135 31.13 -6.55 -3.62
CA VAL A 135 31.26 -8.00 -3.54
C VAL A 135 29.97 -8.61 -4.11
N ARG A 136 30.03 -9.07 -5.36
CA ARG A 136 28.93 -9.80 -6.00
C ARG A 136 28.81 -11.17 -5.35
N LEU A 137 27.89 -11.30 -4.39
CA LEU A 137 27.51 -12.57 -3.78
C LEU A 137 27.08 -13.56 -4.88
N LYS A 138 27.85 -14.63 -5.07
CA LYS A 138 27.67 -15.62 -6.13
C LYS A 138 26.59 -16.64 -5.74
N GLY A 139 25.35 -16.18 -5.60
CA GLY A 139 24.20 -16.99 -5.19
C GLY A 139 22.89 -16.56 -5.84
N ARG A 140 22.05 -17.54 -6.22
CA ARG A 140 20.68 -17.30 -6.66
C ARG A 140 19.78 -17.25 -5.42
N TYR A 141 19.32 -16.06 -5.04
CA TYR A 141 18.42 -15.88 -3.91
C TYR A 141 16.95 -15.99 -4.34
N MET A 142 16.18 -16.84 -3.66
CA MET A 142 14.71 -16.85 -3.76
C MET A 142 14.11 -16.08 -2.59
N ALA A 143 13.45 -14.96 -2.87
CA ALA A 143 12.67 -14.23 -1.88
C ALA A 143 11.27 -14.85 -1.77
N VAL A 144 11.05 -15.67 -0.75
CA VAL A 144 9.73 -16.21 -0.39
C VAL A 144 8.97 -15.15 0.43
N ARG A 145 7.69 -14.94 0.14
CA ARG A 145 6.84 -13.97 0.85
C ARG A 145 5.83 -14.69 1.74
N LEU A 146 5.63 -14.18 2.97
CA LEU A 146 4.72 -14.77 3.95
C LEU A 146 3.24 -14.39 3.69
N LYS A 147 2.32 -15.14 4.31
CA LYS A 147 0.87 -15.19 3.97
C LYS A 147 0.04 -13.96 4.38
N ASP A 148 0.53 -13.08 5.26
CA ASP A 148 -0.17 -11.82 5.64
C ASP A 148 -0.34 -10.81 4.48
N GLN A 149 0.13 -11.21 3.30
CA GLN A 149 -0.03 -10.50 2.05
C GLN A 149 -1.48 -10.47 1.55
N ASP A 150 -2.37 -11.36 1.97
CA ASP A 150 -3.72 -11.44 1.38
C ASP A 150 -4.62 -10.26 1.78
N ILE A 151 -4.68 -9.92 3.08
CA ILE A 151 -5.44 -8.75 3.59
C ILE A 151 -4.82 -7.44 3.09
N THR A 152 -3.49 -7.33 3.16
CA THR A 152 -2.77 -6.14 2.66
C THR A 152 -2.87 -6.01 1.14
N SER A 153 -2.94 -7.12 0.40
CA SER A 153 -3.24 -7.12 -1.03
C SER A 153 -4.69 -6.76 -1.33
N GLN A 154 -5.67 -7.16 -0.50
CA GLN A 154 -7.07 -6.76 -0.70
C GLN A 154 -7.22 -5.26 -0.53
N HIS A 155 -6.67 -4.68 0.53
CA HIS A 155 -6.68 -3.22 0.73
C HIS A 155 -5.92 -2.48 -0.39
N GLN A 156 -4.79 -3.03 -0.87
CA GLN A 156 -4.09 -2.49 -2.04
C GLN A 156 -4.88 -2.62 -3.35
N LYS A 157 -5.68 -3.67 -3.55
CA LYS A 157 -6.59 -3.81 -4.69
C LYS A 157 -7.67 -2.73 -4.60
N MET A 158 -8.40 -2.66 -3.48
CA MET A 158 -9.41 -1.61 -3.24
C MET A 158 -8.86 -0.20 -3.46
N ALA A 159 -7.65 0.11 -2.96
CA ALA A 159 -7.01 1.41 -3.18
C ALA A 159 -6.64 1.66 -4.66
N LYS A 160 -6.18 0.63 -5.38
CA LYS A 160 -5.93 0.73 -6.83
C LYS A 160 -7.22 0.91 -7.61
N ASP A 161 -8.28 0.19 -7.25
CA ASP A 161 -9.58 0.21 -7.93
C ASP A 161 -10.27 1.56 -7.69
N PHE A 162 -10.17 2.12 -6.48
CA PHE A 162 -10.60 3.49 -6.14
C PHE A 162 -9.83 4.55 -6.95
N ILE A 163 -8.50 4.47 -7.01
CA ILE A 163 -7.69 5.37 -7.85
C ILE A 163 -8.04 5.19 -9.34
N GLN A 164 -8.30 3.96 -9.77
CA GLN A 164 -8.65 3.65 -11.14
C GLN A 164 -10.02 4.20 -11.50
N SER A 165 -11.06 4.05 -10.67
CA SER A 165 -12.40 4.58 -10.94
C SER A 165 -12.40 6.11 -10.97
N HIS A 166 -11.82 6.76 -9.96
CA HIS A 166 -11.87 8.22 -9.82
C HIS A 166 -10.92 8.99 -10.74
N LEU A 167 -9.73 8.45 -11.06
CA LEU A 167 -8.73 9.17 -11.88
C LEU A 167 -8.54 8.60 -13.29
N TYR A 168 -8.77 7.31 -13.51
CA TYR A 168 -8.41 6.61 -14.76
C TYR A 168 -9.58 5.78 -15.37
N GLY A 169 -10.81 6.00 -14.89
CA GLY A 169 -12.01 5.25 -15.24
C GLY A 169 -12.75 5.77 -16.47
N PRO A 170 -13.89 5.16 -16.83
CA PRO A 170 -14.72 5.64 -17.94
C PRO A 170 -15.08 7.12 -17.79
N GLY A 171 -14.93 7.91 -18.85
CA GLY A 171 -15.24 9.35 -18.86
C GLY A 171 -14.09 10.27 -18.44
N THR A 172 -13.05 9.80 -17.75
CA THR A 172 -11.83 10.61 -17.55
C THR A 172 -10.99 10.68 -18.82
N ASN A 173 -10.28 11.79 -18.98
CA ASN A 173 -9.34 11.98 -20.08
C ASN A 173 -7.87 11.85 -19.65
N ARG A 174 -7.62 11.32 -18.43
CA ARG A 174 -6.27 11.10 -17.86
C ARG A 174 -5.75 9.70 -18.20
N THR A 175 -4.52 9.60 -18.69
CA THR A 175 -3.87 8.31 -18.98
C THR A 175 -3.09 7.80 -17.77
N THR A 176 -3.15 6.49 -17.48
CA THR A 176 -2.35 5.86 -16.42
C THR A 176 -0.85 6.03 -16.68
N ALA A 177 -0.04 6.19 -15.63
CA ALA A 177 1.41 6.39 -15.74
C ALA A 177 2.11 5.32 -16.61
N ASN A 178 1.75 4.04 -16.46
CA ASN A 178 2.31 2.95 -17.26
C ASN A 178 2.00 3.07 -18.76
N GLN A 179 0.84 3.64 -19.12
CA GLN A 179 0.48 3.90 -20.53
C GLN A 179 1.24 5.12 -21.07
N PHE A 180 1.37 6.19 -20.26
CA PHE A 180 2.09 7.41 -20.64
C PHE A 180 3.59 7.15 -20.85
N PHE A 181 4.23 6.37 -19.98
CA PHE A 181 5.64 5.98 -20.11
C PHE A 181 5.86 4.70 -20.92
N SER A 182 4.83 4.13 -21.55
CA SER A 182 4.95 2.92 -22.37
C SER A 182 5.91 3.12 -23.56
N PHE A 183 6.61 2.06 -23.96
CA PHE A 183 7.47 2.08 -25.15
C PHE A 183 6.71 2.48 -26.42
N ALA A 184 5.45 2.05 -26.55
CA ALA A 184 4.56 2.45 -27.63
C ALA A 184 4.34 3.98 -27.67
N ASN A 185 4.12 4.63 -26.52
CA ASN A 185 3.99 6.09 -26.46
C ASN A 185 5.32 6.83 -26.63
N LYS A 186 6.44 6.20 -26.24
CA LYS A 186 7.80 6.73 -26.43
C LYS A 186 8.23 6.71 -27.90
N LYS A 187 7.75 5.73 -28.69
CA LYS A 187 8.10 5.52 -30.10
C LYS A 187 7.07 6.08 -31.09
N SER A 188 5.89 6.49 -30.65
CA SER A 188 4.89 7.07 -31.55
C SER A 188 5.31 8.46 -32.06
N PRO A 189 5.10 8.80 -33.35
CA PRO A 189 5.46 10.11 -33.90
C PRO A 189 4.79 11.28 -33.15
N VAL A 190 3.53 11.08 -32.75
CA VAL A 190 2.80 11.97 -31.85
C VAL A 190 2.73 11.31 -30.48
N LYS A 191 3.26 11.98 -29.45
CA LYS A 191 3.20 11.52 -28.06
C LYS A 191 1.79 11.75 -27.49
N LYS A 192 1.20 10.75 -26.84
CA LYS A 192 -0.03 10.91 -26.06
C LYS A 192 0.28 11.75 -24.81
N ALA A 193 -0.53 12.77 -24.56
CA ALA A 193 -0.46 13.59 -23.36
C ALA A 193 -0.98 12.83 -22.12
N ALA A 194 -0.47 13.17 -20.94
CA ALA A 194 -0.86 12.56 -19.66
C ALA A 194 -2.33 12.87 -19.27
N VAL A 195 -2.82 14.03 -19.70
CA VAL A 195 -4.23 14.45 -19.64
C VAL A 195 -4.59 14.97 -21.02
N GLN A 196 -5.80 14.66 -21.50
CA GLN A 196 -6.37 15.23 -22.71
C GLN A 196 -7.52 16.14 -22.30
N PHE A 197 -7.59 17.38 -22.78
CA PHE A 197 -8.69 18.28 -22.39
C PHE A 197 -9.97 18.03 -23.21
N VAL A 198 -9.83 17.46 -24.40
CA VAL A 198 -10.94 17.15 -25.30
C VAL A 198 -10.91 15.66 -25.66
N ASN A 199 -12.06 14.99 -25.53
CA ASN A 199 -12.19 13.58 -25.89
C ASN A 199 -12.18 13.41 -27.42
N LYS A 200 -11.02 13.05 -27.98
CA LYS A 200 -10.80 12.81 -29.41
C LYS A 200 -11.57 11.60 -29.97
N SER A 201 -12.25 10.84 -29.12
CA SER A 201 -13.15 9.74 -29.48
C SER A 201 -14.60 10.19 -29.65
N TRP A 202 -14.94 11.38 -29.17
CA TRP A 202 -16.28 11.94 -29.23
C TRP A 202 -16.80 11.94 -30.68
N GLY A 203 -18.02 11.44 -30.87
CA GLY A 203 -18.64 11.35 -32.18
C GLY A 203 -18.08 10.28 -33.13
N LYS A 204 -17.01 9.53 -32.80
CA LYS A 204 -16.52 8.43 -33.66
C LYS A 204 -17.57 7.35 -33.88
N GLU A 205 -18.24 6.94 -32.81
CA GLU A 205 -19.33 5.96 -32.84
C GLU A 205 -20.53 6.49 -33.65
N LYS A 206 -20.96 7.74 -33.40
CA LYS A 206 -22.02 8.41 -34.19
C LYS A 206 -21.64 8.47 -35.68
N LYS A 207 -20.38 8.74 -36.01
CA LYS A 207 -19.85 8.76 -37.38
C LYS A 207 -19.78 7.36 -38.02
N GLN A 208 -19.53 6.31 -37.23
CA GLN A 208 -19.61 4.91 -37.70
C GLN A 208 -21.06 4.49 -37.93
N LYS A 209 -21.98 4.76 -36.98
CA LYS A 209 -23.42 4.53 -37.11
C LYS A 209 -23.99 5.24 -38.34
N ALA A 210 -23.66 6.51 -38.57
CA ALA A 210 -24.07 7.26 -39.76
C ALA A 210 -23.50 6.68 -41.07
N LYS A 211 -22.24 6.21 -41.08
CA LYS A 211 -21.65 5.51 -42.24
C LYS A 211 -22.34 4.17 -42.51
N HIS A 212 -22.67 3.42 -41.47
CA HIS A 212 -23.39 2.15 -41.57
C HIS A 212 -24.80 2.39 -42.14
N PHE A 213 -25.55 3.33 -41.55
CA PHE A 213 -26.86 3.74 -42.04
C PHE A 213 -26.82 4.18 -43.50
N LYS A 214 -25.84 5.02 -43.91
CA LYS A 214 -25.68 5.42 -45.32
C LYS A 214 -25.43 4.23 -46.25
N LYS A 215 -24.68 3.19 -45.82
CA LYS A 215 -24.49 1.96 -46.61
C LYS A 215 -25.80 1.15 -46.73
N CYS A 216 -26.51 0.94 -45.63
CA CYS A 216 -27.81 0.24 -45.63
C CYS A 216 -28.85 0.96 -46.48
N TRP A 217 -28.93 2.29 -46.37
CA TRP A 217 -29.83 3.12 -47.18
C TRP A 217 -29.53 3.04 -48.68
N MET A 218 -28.25 3.10 -49.07
CA MET A 218 -27.86 2.95 -50.47
C MET A 218 -28.15 1.56 -51.03
N SER A 219 -27.91 0.50 -50.24
CA SER A 219 -28.23 -0.88 -50.67
C SER A 219 -29.74 -1.09 -50.82
N MET A 220 -30.56 -0.59 -49.89
CA MET A 220 -32.03 -0.62 -50.05
C MET A 220 -32.48 0.13 -51.31
N LYS A 221 -31.93 1.33 -51.59
CA LYS A 221 -32.27 2.07 -52.81
C LYS A 221 -31.91 1.35 -54.11
N MET A 222 -30.78 0.63 -54.15
CA MET A 222 -30.39 -0.15 -55.34
C MET A 222 -31.29 -1.38 -55.54
N VAL A 223 -31.76 -2.02 -54.46
CA VAL A 223 -32.71 -3.14 -54.54
C VAL A 223 -34.09 -2.71 -55.04
N SER A 224 -34.50 -1.46 -54.80
CA SER A 224 -35.79 -0.90 -55.31
C SER A 224 -35.69 -0.19 -56.66
N SER A 225 -34.58 -0.31 -57.40
CA SER A 225 -34.39 0.26 -58.75
C SER A 225 -34.11 -0.81 -59.81
N VAL A 226 -34.48 -2.06 -59.51
CA VAL A 226 -34.44 -3.25 -60.39
C VAL A 226 -35.86 -3.83 -60.39
#